data_AF-A0A8H2PMC2-F1
#
_entry.id   AF-A0A8H2PMC2-F1
#
_cell.length_a   1.000
_cell.length_b   1.000
_cell.length_c   1.000
_cell.angle_alpha   90.00
_cell.angle_beta   90.00
_cell.angle_gamma   90.00
#
_symmetry.space_group_name_H-M   'P 1'
#
loop_
_entity.id
_entity.type
_entity.pdbx_description
1 polymer ?
#
loop_
_entity_poly.entity_id
_entity_poly.type
_entity_poly.pdbx_seq_one_letter_code
_entity_poly.pdbx_strand_id
1 'polypeptide(L)'
;MNIFEPHLFRQQFPLIIQHEKAQIDQHSLNPALVYLDNAATTQKPEQVINSYQYYYQNSNANVHRASHQLSSKATSAFEQARSSVQKFIGARSIKEIIWTKGATESINIIAQALARNTLRLGDEIVLCASEHHANIVPWQIVAQQTGAVIKVLTLNNQGYIDVDSIDNVITSKTKIVACAHISNVLGRINPIKSVIERAKHVGAISVIDGAQAVAHLSVNVAALDCDFYVFSAHKMYGPTGVGVLYGKEALLESMSPYQGGGEMIKTVSFTQATTFNALPFKFEAGTPNIAGVIAFSQCIDFLAPLLADKKQGYSLYEQQLLQYCYQGLSQIKPVKFIAEGMPDIGVIAFTLTGHHNHDVAMALDSYGIAIRSGHHCAMPLMTYLQLDGCLRISIAAYNTVAEIDYLLNCLHSILQEEGGDNSVLVKQGKAESQVSLSSSQLIQSAKPAVQTMDDIIRLFTKTKGWDSRHREIMLLGKKLPRLDKSLRNDNTLIAGCESLAWLQVEKNIDGSYIFTADSDAKIIRGLLVIVLAAFNGRNAQEINQVNINEYFNTLGLLQHLSPSRGNGLLAIVDKIKLLAQ
;
A
#
# COMPACT_ATOMS: atom_id res chain seq x y z
N MET A 1 13.37 12.35 34.39
CA MET A 1 13.63 11.61 33.14
C MET A 1 12.36 10.84 32.84
N ASN A 2 11.60 11.33 31.86
CA ASN A 2 10.16 11.17 31.78
C ASN A 2 9.77 9.81 31.18
N ILE A 3 8.70 9.22 31.71
CA ILE A 3 8.01 8.05 31.14
C ILE A 3 7.48 8.45 29.75
N PHE A 4 7.43 7.53 28.79
CA PHE A 4 6.79 7.80 27.49
C PHE A 4 5.31 8.13 27.72
N GLU A 5 4.87 9.31 27.30
CA GLU A 5 3.50 9.79 27.47
C GLU A 5 2.81 9.87 26.09
N PRO A 6 1.94 8.88 25.74
CA PRO A 6 1.34 8.80 24.41
C PRO A 6 0.59 10.06 23.99
N HIS A 7 -0.08 10.74 24.93
CA HIS A 7 -0.79 11.98 24.65
C HIS A 7 0.15 13.11 24.22
N LEU A 8 1.30 13.28 24.89
CA LEU A 8 2.30 14.27 24.49
C LEU A 8 2.94 13.94 23.14
N PHE A 9 3.19 12.65 22.88
CA PHE A 9 3.68 12.20 21.58
C PHE A 9 2.68 12.52 20.47
N ARG A 10 1.40 12.20 20.67
CA ARG A 10 0.32 12.46 19.70
C ARG A 10 0.14 13.96 19.41
N GLN A 11 0.30 14.83 20.41
CA GLN A 11 0.23 16.29 20.23
C GLN A 11 1.24 16.85 19.22
N GLN A 12 2.33 16.11 18.95
CA GLN A 12 3.34 16.53 17.97
C GLN A 12 2.84 16.42 16.52
N PHE A 13 1.70 15.78 16.25
CA PHE A 13 1.23 15.47 14.90
C PHE A 13 0.04 16.36 14.51
N PRO A 14 0.26 17.51 13.83
CA PRO A 14 -0.79 18.49 13.58
C PRO A 14 -1.96 17.95 12.76
N LEU A 15 -1.72 17.07 11.77
CA LEU A 15 -2.82 16.47 11.00
C LEU A 15 -3.75 15.63 11.89
N ILE A 16 -3.19 14.88 12.82
CA ILE A 16 -3.97 14.05 13.74
C ILE A 16 -4.79 14.95 14.67
N ILE A 17 -4.16 15.95 15.30
CA ILE A 17 -4.81 16.84 16.26
C ILE A 17 -5.87 17.75 15.62
N GLN A 18 -5.67 18.20 14.38
CA GLN A 18 -6.65 19.04 13.67
C GLN A 18 -7.95 18.28 13.42
N HIS A 19 -7.87 17.00 13.08
CA HIS A 19 -9.04 16.16 12.81
C HIS A 19 -9.74 15.62 14.08
N GLU A 20 -9.12 15.74 15.26
CA GLU A 20 -9.83 15.50 16.53
C GLU A 20 -10.84 16.61 16.86
N LYS A 21 -10.52 17.86 16.53
CA LYS A 21 -11.30 19.04 16.93
C LYS A 21 -12.50 19.34 16.02
N ALA A 22 -12.55 18.75 14.83
CA ALA A 22 -13.47 19.14 13.76
C ALA A 22 -14.94 18.65 13.93
N GLN A 23 -15.30 17.91 14.98
CA GLN A 23 -16.67 17.38 15.18
C GLN A 23 -17.34 17.80 16.50
N ILE A 24 -17.15 19.04 16.94
CA ILE A 24 -18.03 19.65 17.97
C ILE A 24 -19.28 20.25 17.30
N ASP A 25 -20.00 19.48 16.48
CA ASP A 25 -21.34 19.87 16.00
C ASP A 25 -22.32 18.68 16.09
N GLN A 26 -23.13 18.78 17.15
CA GLN A 26 -24.43 18.17 17.45
C GLN A 26 -24.72 16.73 16.93
N HIS A 27 -24.54 15.77 17.85
CA HIS A 27 -25.22 14.46 18.00
C HIS A 27 -24.48 13.16 17.60
N SER A 28 -23.20 13.19 17.21
CA SER A 28 -22.35 11.99 17.20
C SER A 28 -20.86 12.32 17.43
N LEU A 29 -20.26 11.74 18.47
CA LEU A 29 -18.83 11.89 18.83
C LEU A 29 -17.95 10.98 17.95
N ASN A 30 -17.96 11.17 16.63
CA ASN A 30 -17.10 10.38 15.75
C ASN A 30 -15.78 11.13 15.47
N PRO A 31 -14.61 10.50 15.59
CA PRO A 31 -13.35 11.13 15.17
C PRO A 31 -13.40 11.42 13.66
N ALA A 32 -12.99 12.62 13.22
CA ALA A 32 -12.98 12.95 11.78
C ALA A 32 -11.90 12.17 11.01
N LEU A 33 -10.93 11.57 11.71
CA LEU A 33 -9.91 10.70 11.15
C LEU A 33 -9.39 9.73 12.21
N VAL A 34 -9.41 8.44 11.89
CA VAL A 34 -8.65 7.38 12.56
C VAL A 34 -7.64 6.82 11.56
N TYR A 35 -6.38 7.22 11.70
CA TYR A 35 -5.34 6.88 10.72
C TYR A 35 -4.59 5.59 11.10
N LEU A 36 -4.85 4.51 10.34
CA LEU A 36 -4.32 3.16 10.56
C LEU A 36 -3.61 2.59 9.29
N ASP A 37 -3.04 3.45 8.43
CA ASP A 37 -2.21 3.06 7.27
C ASP A 37 -0.73 3.48 7.40
N ASN A 38 -0.22 3.49 8.64
CA ASN A 38 1.14 3.90 8.98
C ASN A 38 2.26 3.10 8.29
N ALA A 39 2.02 1.82 7.96
CA ALA A 39 2.98 0.99 7.24
C ALA A 39 3.09 1.35 5.74
N ALA A 40 2.21 2.21 5.21
CA ALA A 40 2.37 2.83 3.91
C ALA A 40 3.22 4.11 4.01
N THR A 41 2.78 5.05 4.86
CA THR A 41 3.46 6.29 5.19
C THR A 41 2.95 6.74 6.56
N THR A 42 3.82 7.25 7.41
CA THR A 42 3.39 7.77 8.72
C THR A 42 2.97 9.24 8.62
N GLN A 43 2.35 9.79 9.64
CA GLN A 43 2.18 11.24 9.78
C GLN A 43 3.47 11.90 10.26
N LYS A 44 3.54 13.23 10.12
CA LYS A 44 4.79 14.01 10.32
C LYS A 44 4.66 14.86 11.58
N PRO A 45 5.64 14.84 12.48
CA PRO A 45 5.62 15.71 13.64
C PRO A 45 5.89 17.16 13.21
N GLU A 46 5.41 18.11 14.00
CA GLU A 46 5.51 19.54 13.75
C GLU A 46 6.96 19.99 13.53
N GLN A 47 7.92 19.42 14.26
CA GLN A 47 9.35 19.73 14.10
C GLN A 47 9.86 19.43 12.67
N VAL A 48 9.41 18.33 12.04
CA VAL A 48 9.79 17.97 10.67
C VAL A 48 9.16 18.93 9.66
N ILE A 49 7.89 19.30 9.88
CA ILE A 49 7.16 20.25 9.02
C ILE A 49 7.81 21.63 9.09
N ASN A 50 8.06 22.13 10.30
CA ASN A 50 8.68 23.43 10.54
C ASN A 50 10.10 23.51 9.98
N SER A 51 10.82 22.39 9.91
CA SER A 51 12.16 22.34 9.28
C SER A 51 12.13 22.73 7.81
N TYR A 52 11.11 22.30 7.05
CA TYR A 52 10.96 22.71 5.65
C TYR A 52 10.72 24.21 5.53
N GLN A 53 9.77 24.72 6.31
CA GLN A 53 9.43 26.14 6.30
C GLN A 53 10.65 26.99 6.67
N TYR A 54 11.35 26.62 7.74
CA TYR A 54 12.54 27.33 8.19
C TYR A 54 13.64 27.34 7.12
N TYR A 55 13.94 26.18 6.51
CA TYR A 55 14.97 26.08 5.47
C TYR A 55 14.70 27.04 4.31
N TYR A 56 13.49 27.01 3.74
CA TYR A 56 13.17 27.84 2.58
C TYR A 56 13.11 29.34 2.91
N GLN A 57 12.72 29.70 4.13
CA GLN A 57 12.66 31.09 4.56
C GLN A 57 14.04 31.67 4.95
N ASN A 58 14.98 30.84 5.42
CA ASN A 58 16.18 31.33 6.11
C ASN A 58 17.51 30.78 5.60
N SER A 59 17.54 29.72 4.80
CA SER A 59 18.80 28.99 4.50
C SER A 59 18.90 28.39 3.10
N ASN A 60 17.92 28.61 2.23
CA ASN A 60 17.92 28.06 0.88
C ASN A 60 19.13 28.53 0.06
N ALA A 61 19.99 27.58 -0.29
CA ALA A 61 21.11 27.72 -1.20
C ALA A 61 21.49 26.34 -1.73
N ASN A 62 22.20 26.28 -2.86
CA ASN A 62 22.78 25.03 -3.31
C ASN A 62 23.96 24.62 -2.39
N VAL A 63 24.20 23.31 -2.25
CA VAL A 63 25.28 22.76 -1.43
C VAL A 63 26.55 22.56 -2.27
N HIS A 64 27.71 22.53 -1.61
CA HIS A 64 29.04 22.19 -2.17
C HIS A 64 29.61 23.10 -3.29
N ARG A 65 28.83 24.04 -3.85
CA ARG A 65 29.23 24.78 -5.06
C ARG A 65 29.66 26.24 -4.87
N ALA A 66 29.37 26.85 -3.72
CA ALA A 66 29.59 28.29 -3.54
C ALA A 66 30.20 28.66 -2.19
N SER A 67 30.98 29.73 -2.17
CA SER A 67 31.71 30.24 -1.00
C SER A 67 30.92 31.24 -0.14
N HIS A 68 29.69 31.58 -0.52
CA HIS A 68 28.86 32.52 0.25
C HIS A 68 28.23 31.85 1.48
N GLN A 69 27.94 32.67 2.50
CA GLN A 69 27.49 32.20 3.81
C GLN A 69 26.26 31.28 3.78
N LEU A 70 25.27 31.56 2.93
CA LEU A 70 24.08 30.70 2.79
C LEU A 70 24.42 29.28 2.28
N SER A 71 25.33 29.17 1.31
CA SER A 71 25.79 27.87 0.77
C SER A 71 26.54 27.08 1.84
N SER A 72 27.42 27.75 2.61
CA SER A 72 28.11 27.11 3.73
C SER A 72 27.13 26.63 4.80
N LYS A 73 26.12 27.42 5.16
CA LYS A 73 25.09 27.03 6.15
C LYS A 73 24.26 25.83 5.67
N ALA A 74 23.80 25.85 4.42
CA ALA A 74 23.06 24.74 3.82
C ALA A 74 23.92 23.46 3.75
N THR A 75 25.19 23.59 3.34
CA THR A 75 26.14 22.47 3.25
C THR A 75 26.38 21.84 4.62
N SER A 76 26.63 22.65 5.66
CA SER A 76 26.83 22.14 7.02
C SER A 76 25.59 21.40 7.54
N ALA A 77 24.38 21.94 7.32
CA ALA A 77 23.14 21.28 7.74
C ALA A 77 22.89 19.96 6.99
N PHE A 78 23.19 19.93 5.69
CA PHE A 78 23.06 18.76 4.84
C PHE A 78 24.02 17.63 5.26
N GLU A 79 25.29 17.94 5.52
CA GLU A 79 26.25 16.92 5.99
C GLU A 79 26.03 16.51 7.45
N GLN A 80 25.51 17.42 8.29
CA GLN A 80 25.10 17.06 9.65
C GLN A 80 23.98 16.01 9.63
N ALA A 81 23.03 16.09 8.69
CA ALA A 81 22.01 15.06 8.52
C ALA A 81 22.60 13.68 8.23
N ARG A 82 23.70 13.63 7.47
CA ARG A 82 24.41 12.37 7.16
C ARG A 82 25.05 11.79 8.40
N SER A 83 25.64 12.63 9.26
CA SER A 83 26.14 12.20 10.57
C SER A 83 25.02 11.70 11.49
N SER A 84 23.85 12.34 11.48
CA SER A 84 22.68 11.87 12.24
C SER A 84 22.25 10.47 11.80
N VAL A 85 22.16 10.22 10.49
CA VAL A 85 21.89 8.86 9.95
C VAL A 85 22.97 7.87 10.36
N GLN A 86 24.24 8.22 10.16
CA GLN A 86 25.37 7.35 10.49
C GLN A 86 25.31 6.87 11.95
N LYS A 87 25.02 7.78 12.88
CA LYS A 87 24.83 7.44 14.29
C LYS A 87 23.55 6.63 14.53
N PHE A 88 22.45 7.02 13.90
CA PHE A 88 21.13 6.40 14.07
C PHE A 88 21.13 4.91 13.75
N ILE A 89 21.83 4.50 12.69
CA ILE A 89 21.93 3.09 12.29
C ILE A 89 23.24 2.42 12.72
N GLY A 90 24.11 3.10 13.47
CA GLY A 90 25.40 2.55 13.92
C GLY A 90 26.39 2.22 12.78
N ALA A 91 26.38 2.99 11.69
CA ALA A 91 27.38 2.86 10.62
C ALA A 91 28.76 3.38 11.09
N ARG A 92 29.84 2.89 10.49
CA ARG A 92 31.21 3.21 10.90
C ARG A 92 31.69 4.54 10.35
N SER A 93 31.17 4.95 9.20
CA SER A 93 31.61 6.14 8.47
C SER A 93 30.45 6.82 7.76
N ILE A 94 30.50 8.14 7.65
CA ILE A 94 29.51 8.89 6.85
C ILE A 94 29.60 8.57 5.36
N LYS A 95 30.75 8.07 4.88
CA LYS A 95 30.94 7.62 3.49
C LYS A 95 30.11 6.38 3.15
N GLU A 96 29.65 5.66 4.17
CA GLU A 96 28.78 4.50 4.02
C GLU A 96 27.32 4.88 3.83
N ILE A 97 26.98 6.17 3.94
CA ILE A 97 25.61 6.67 3.86
C ILE A 97 25.44 7.41 2.53
N ILE A 98 24.61 6.88 1.65
CA ILE A 98 24.25 7.50 0.37
C ILE A 98 22.78 7.95 0.42
N TRP A 99 22.54 9.19 0.01
CA TRP A 99 21.19 9.72 -0.13
C TRP A 99 20.51 9.17 -1.38
N THR A 100 19.25 8.79 -1.21
CA THR A 100 18.38 8.34 -2.30
C THR A 100 16.98 8.92 -2.13
N LYS A 101 16.07 8.62 -3.05
CA LYS A 101 14.64 8.95 -2.94
C LYS A 101 13.90 8.03 -1.97
N GLY A 102 14.49 6.89 -1.59
CA GLY A 102 13.84 5.84 -0.83
C GLY A 102 14.54 4.48 -0.96
N ALA A 103 14.04 3.49 -0.22
CA ALA A 103 14.52 2.11 -0.28
C ALA A 103 14.51 1.55 -1.71
N THR A 104 13.48 1.89 -2.51
CA THR A 104 13.38 1.47 -3.92
C THR A 104 14.55 1.93 -4.77
N GLU A 105 14.93 3.21 -4.71
CA GLU A 105 16.08 3.70 -5.49
C GLU A 105 17.39 3.11 -4.97
N SER A 106 17.51 2.95 -3.65
CA SER A 106 18.65 2.31 -3.00
C SER A 106 18.89 0.88 -3.53
N ILE A 107 17.85 0.05 -3.59
CA ILE A 107 17.96 -1.33 -4.12
C ILE A 107 18.31 -1.31 -5.61
N ASN A 108 17.75 -0.38 -6.39
CA ASN A 108 18.09 -0.24 -7.81
C ASN A 108 19.56 0.18 -8.02
N ILE A 109 20.11 1.04 -7.16
CA ILE A 109 21.54 1.37 -7.17
C ILE A 109 22.35 0.08 -6.96
N ILE A 110 22.04 -0.73 -5.95
CA ILE A 110 22.78 -1.99 -5.71
C ILE A 110 22.65 -2.92 -6.93
N ALA A 111 21.45 -3.13 -7.44
CA ALA A 111 21.23 -4.02 -8.58
C ALA A 111 22.01 -3.55 -9.84
N GLN A 112 21.99 -2.26 -10.15
CA GLN A 112 22.57 -1.75 -11.40
C GLN A 112 24.06 -1.39 -11.30
N ALA A 113 24.53 -0.87 -10.17
CA ALA A 113 25.91 -0.45 -9.98
C ALA A 113 26.84 -1.58 -9.49
N LEU A 114 26.29 -2.56 -8.77
CA LEU A 114 27.02 -3.73 -8.28
C LEU A 114 26.65 -4.98 -9.07
N ALA A 115 25.41 -5.46 -8.90
CA ALA A 115 25.03 -6.81 -9.29
C ALA A 115 25.15 -7.04 -10.80
N ARG A 116 24.76 -6.05 -11.61
CA ARG A 116 24.88 -6.11 -13.07
C ARG A 116 26.31 -6.34 -13.54
N ASN A 117 27.29 -5.83 -12.80
CA ASN A 117 28.71 -5.91 -13.17
C ASN A 117 29.42 -7.13 -12.56
N THR A 118 28.81 -7.79 -11.57
CA THR A 118 29.44 -8.90 -10.84
C THR A 118 28.79 -10.26 -11.10
N LEU A 119 27.49 -10.29 -11.38
CA LEU A 119 26.75 -11.52 -11.67
C LEU A 119 27.09 -12.08 -13.05
N ARG A 120 27.11 -13.41 -13.13
CA ARG A 120 27.33 -14.19 -14.34
C ARG A 120 26.15 -15.12 -14.61
N LEU A 121 26.11 -15.67 -15.82
CA LEU A 121 25.12 -16.66 -16.23
C LEU A 121 25.08 -17.82 -15.22
N GLY A 122 23.89 -18.08 -14.66
CA GLY A 122 23.66 -19.17 -13.70
C GLY A 122 24.02 -18.86 -12.24
N ASP A 123 24.56 -17.68 -11.92
CA ASP A 123 24.67 -17.22 -10.53
C ASP A 123 23.27 -17.08 -9.91
N GLU A 124 23.16 -17.27 -8.59
CA GLU A 124 21.87 -17.22 -7.89
C GLU A 124 21.71 -15.92 -7.09
N ILE A 125 20.52 -15.33 -7.19
CA ILE A 125 20.03 -14.25 -6.32
C ILE A 125 18.91 -14.83 -5.48
N VAL A 126 19.06 -14.83 -4.16
CA VAL A 126 18.07 -15.35 -3.22
C VAL A 126 17.22 -14.21 -2.68
N LEU A 127 15.90 -14.32 -2.80
CA LEU A 127 14.90 -13.43 -2.23
C LEU A 127 14.04 -14.16 -1.19
N CYS A 128 13.17 -13.46 -0.46
CA CYS A 128 12.13 -14.08 0.37
C CYS A 128 10.75 -14.05 -0.31
N ALA A 129 9.88 -15.02 -0.01
CA ALA A 129 8.50 -14.99 -0.49
C ALA A 129 7.70 -13.76 -0.01
N SER A 130 8.06 -13.20 1.16
CA SER A 130 7.40 -12.04 1.76
C SER A 130 7.94 -10.68 1.31
N GLU A 131 8.80 -10.63 0.29
CA GLU A 131 9.42 -9.37 -0.13
C GLU A 131 8.41 -8.37 -0.70
N HIS A 132 8.68 -7.09 -0.44
CA HIS A 132 8.04 -5.99 -1.14
C HIS A 132 8.54 -5.92 -2.59
N HIS A 133 7.72 -5.47 -3.53
CA HIS A 133 8.06 -5.35 -4.96
C HIS A 133 9.36 -4.58 -5.21
N ALA A 134 9.64 -3.58 -4.38
CA ALA A 134 10.89 -2.81 -4.41
C ALA A 134 12.15 -3.68 -4.22
N ASN A 135 12.04 -4.80 -3.50
CA ASN A 135 13.10 -5.78 -3.28
C ASN A 135 12.87 -7.09 -4.08
N ILE A 136 12.09 -7.02 -5.17
CA ILE A 136 11.89 -8.13 -6.12
C ILE A 136 12.25 -7.69 -7.53
N VAL A 137 11.58 -6.63 -8.02
CA VAL A 137 11.63 -6.22 -9.42
C VAL A 137 13.04 -5.82 -9.86
N PRO A 138 13.85 -5.08 -9.08
CA PRO A 138 15.22 -4.75 -9.49
C PRO A 138 16.10 -6.00 -9.69
N TRP A 139 15.88 -7.03 -8.87
CA TRP A 139 16.59 -8.30 -8.96
C TRP A 139 16.18 -9.12 -10.18
N GLN A 140 14.88 -9.13 -10.50
CA GLN A 140 14.38 -9.76 -11.73
C GLN A 140 14.96 -9.09 -12.99
N ILE A 141 15.01 -7.75 -13.00
CA ILE A 141 15.59 -6.99 -14.12
C ILE A 141 17.08 -7.33 -14.30
N VAL A 142 17.88 -7.31 -13.23
CA VAL A 142 19.31 -7.61 -13.34
C VAL A 142 19.58 -9.10 -13.64
N ALA A 143 18.74 -10.01 -13.13
CA ALA A 143 18.79 -11.42 -13.49
C ALA A 143 18.57 -11.62 -15.01
N GLN A 144 17.59 -10.94 -15.60
CA GLN A 144 17.37 -10.95 -17.04
C GLN A 144 18.57 -10.39 -17.82
N GLN A 145 19.24 -9.35 -17.30
CA GLN A 145 20.39 -8.73 -17.95
C GLN A 145 21.66 -9.59 -17.91
N THR A 146 21.81 -10.43 -16.89
CA THR A 146 23.06 -11.16 -16.60
C THR A 146 22.96 -12.67 -16.81
N GLY A 147 21.73 -13.20 -16.90
CA GLY A 147 21.46 -14.63 -16.90
C GLY A 147 21.52 -15.27 -15.50
N ALA A 148 21.58 -14.48 -14.43
CA ALA A 148 21.41 -14.99 -13.07
C ALA A 148 19.98 -15.54 -12.87
N VAL A 149 19.80 -16.39 -11.87
CA VAL A 149 18.52 -17.01 -11.55
C VAL A 149 18.03 -16.60 -10.17
N ILE A 150 16.71 -16.40 -10.05
CA ILE A 150 16.08 -16.06 -8.78
C ILE A 150 15.76 -17.35 -8.03
N LYS A 151 16.15 -17.39 -6.75
CA LYS A 151 15.77 -18.41 -5.76
C LYS A 151 14.96 -17.74 -4.65
N VAL A 152 14.07 -18.48 -4.01
CA VAL A 152 13.13 -17.92 -3.03
C VAL A 152 13.18 -18.71 -1.74
N LEU A 153 13.46 -18.02 -0.63
CA LEU A 153 13.30 -18.50 0.74
C LEU A 153 11.81 -18.57 1.07
N THR A 154 11.41 -19.71 1.62
CA THR A 154 10.04 -19.96 2.08
C THR A 154 9.81 -19.37 3.47
N LEU A 155 8.54 -19.37 3.88
CA LEU A 155 8.12 -18.94 5.20
C LEU A 155 7.66 -20.16 6.01
N ASN A 156 7.79 -20.09 7.33
CA ASN A 156 7.10 -21.02 8.22
C ASN A 156 5.61 -20.62 8.38
N ASN A 157 4.82 -21.43 9.07
CA ASN A 157 3.37 -21.18 9.26
C ASN A 157 3.06 -19.87 10.00
N GLN A 158 4.01 -19.36 10.78
CA GLN A 158 3.88 -18.08 11.47
C GLN A 158 4.24 -16.89 10.55
N GLY A 159 4.82 -17.13 9.38
CA GLY A 159 5.17 -16.09 8.39
C GLY A 159 6.58 -15.51 8.53
N TYR A 160 7.46 -16.13 9.32
CA TYR A 160 8.89 -15.78 9.34
C TYR A 160 9.63 -16.53 8.24
N ILE A 161 10.79 -16.02 7.80
CA ILE A 161 11.72 -16.81 6.99
C ILE A 161 11.98 -18.16 7.65
N ASP A 162 11.80 -19.23 6.88
CA ASP A 162 12.07 -20.60 7.31
C ASP A 162 13.58 -20.87 7.34
N VAL A 163 14.18 -20.67 8.52
CA VAL A 163 15.61 -20.85 8.75
C VAL A 163 16.05 -22.30 8.57
N ASP A 164 15.17 -23.28 8.81
CA ASP A 164 15.51 -24.69 8.69
C ASP A 164 15.76 -25.09 7.22
N SER A 165 15.16 -24.35 6.29
CA SER A 165 15.31 -24.54 4.84
C SER A 165 16.46 -23.73 4.21
N ILE A 166 17.11 -22.84 4.97
CA ILE A 166 18.04 -21.83 4.42
C ILE A 166 19.19 -22.47 3.61
N ASP A 167 19.77 -23.57 4.09
CA ASP A 167 20.92 -24.22 3.45
C ASP A 167 20.58 -24.83 2.09
N ASN A 168 19.31 -25.15 1.86
CA ASN A 168 18.83 -25.69 0.58
C ASN A 168 18.68 -24.61 -0.49
N VAL A 169 18.52 -23.36 -0.07
CA VAL A 169 18.25 -22.23 -0.98
C VAL A 169 19.49 -21.35 -1.16
N ILE A 170 20.23 -21.08 -0.07
CA ILE A 170 21.48 -20.33 -0.09
C ILE A 170 22.63 -21.31 -0.26
N THR A 171 23.11 -21.43 -1.49
CA THR A 171 24.13 -22.39 -1.91
C THR A 171 25.43 -21.70 -2.29
N SER A 172 26.47 -22.46 -2.66
CA SER A 172 27.74 -21.91 -3.17
C SER A 172 27.59 -21.12 -4.49
N LYS A 173 26.46 -21.26 -5.20
CA LYS A 173 26.13 -20.48 -6.40
C LYS A 173 25.49 -19.13 -6.06
N THR A 174 25.04 -18.95 -4.83
CA THR A 174 24.43 -17.70 -4.38
C THR A 174 25.47 -16.59 -4.34
N LYS A 175 25.16 -15.46 -4.99
CA LYS A 175 25.99 -14.24 -4.99
C LYS A 175 25.35 -13.10 -4.26
N ILE A 176 24.02 -13.07 -4.21
CA ILE A 176 23.25 -12.04 -3.53
C ILE A 176 22.12 -12.70 -2.76
N VAL A 177 21.92 -12.27 -1.51
CA VAL A 177 20.77 -12.60 -0.69
C VAL A 177 20.10 -11.29 -0.29
N ALA A 178 18.87 -11.06 -0.72
CA ALA A 178 18.11 -9.87 -0.38
C ALA A 178 16.84 -10.25 0.40
N CYS A 179 16.66 -9.65 1.57
CA CYS A 179 15.46 -9.88 2.37
C CYS A 179 15.05 -8.67 3.20
N ALA A 180 13.76 -8.57 3.51
CA ALA A 180 13.22 -7.56 4.40
C ALA A 180 13.54 -7.90 5.86
N HIS A 181 13.98 -6.90 6.62
CA HIS A 181 14.11 -6.99 8.07
C HIS A 181 12.73 -7.18 8.72
N ILE A 182 11.73 -6.44 8.23
CA ILE A 182 10.33 -6.63 8.64
C ILE A 182 9.42 -6.64 7.41
N SER A 183 8.54 -7.64 7.31
CA SER A 183 7.51 -7.67 6.27
C SER A 183 6.49 -6.55 6.44
N ASN A 184 6.19 -5.79 5.38
CA ASN A 184 5.16 -4.74 5.40
C ASN A 184 3.71 -5.28 5.41
N VAL A 185 3.55 -6.59 5.30
CA VAL A 185 2.24 -7.25 5.30
C VAL A 185 2.09 -8.10 6.55
N LEU A 186 3.06 -8.97 6.84
CA LEU A 186 2.97 -9.92 7.94
C LEU A 186 3.32 -9.29 9.30
N GLY A 187 4.02 -8.14 9.30
CA GLY A 187 4.49 -7.52 10.54
C GLY A 187 5.51 -8.37 11.30
N ARG A 188 6.20 -9.28 10.60
CA ARG A 188 7.17 -10.24 11.15
C ARG A 188 8.57 -9.67 11.10
N ILE A 189 9.28 -9.70 12.24
CA ILE A 189 10.72 -9.43 12.30
C ILE A 189 11.45 -10.69 11.89
N ASN A 190 12.01 -10.68 10.68
CA ASN A 190 12.70 -11.84 10.15
C ASN A 190 14.02 -12.11 10.91
N PRO A 191 14.44 -13.38 11.04
CA PRO A 191 15.73 -13.75 11.62
C PRO A 191 16.90 -13.44 10.68
N ILE A 192 17.05 -12.17 10.30
CA ILE A 192 18.01 -11.73 9.27
C ILE A 192 19.46 -12.01 9.66
N LYS A 193 19.78 -12.14 10.95
CA LYS A 193 21.13 -12.48 11.40
C LYS A 193 21.57 -13.85 10.85
N SER A 194 20.71 -14.86 10.95
CA SER A 194 20.96 -16.20 10.39
C SER A 194 21.10 -16.17 8.87
N VAL A 195 20.28 -15.36 8.19
CA VAL A 195 20.36 -15.17 6.74
C VAL A 195 21.69 -14.52 6.33
N ILE A 196 22.12 -13.46 7.05
CA ILE A 196 23.38 -12.76 6.81
C ILE A 196 24.57 -13.68 7.07
N GLU A 197 24.56 -14.43 8.18
CA GLU A 197 25.61 -15.39 8.53
C GLU A 197 25.76 -16.46 7.45
N ARG A 198 24.63 -17.01 6.97
CA ARG A 198 24.66 -17.97 5.86
C ARG A 198 25.16 -17.36 4.56
N ALA A 199 24.68 -16.16 4.20
CA ALA A 199 25.13 -15.46 2.99
C ALA A 199 26.66 -15.30 3.00
N LYS A 200 27.23 -14.84 4.11
CA LYS A 200 28.68 -14.71 4.29
C LYS A 200 29.40 -16.04 4.16
N HIS A 201 28.85 -17.12 4.73
CA HIS A 201 29.48 -18.44 4.68
C HIS A 201 29.70 -18.92 3.23
N VAL A 202 28.81 -18.58 2.31
CA VAL A 202 28.94 -18.89 0.87
C VAL A 202 29.58 -17.78 0.04
N GLY A 203 30.00 -16.68 0.68
CA GLY A 203 30.59 -15.51 0.02
C GLY A 203 29.59 -14.63 -0.74
N ALA A 204 28.29 -14.73 -0.42
CA ALA A 204 27.24 -13.90 -1.00
C ALA A 204 27.10 -12.56 -0.27
N ILE A 205 26.65 -11.55 -0.99
CA ILE A 205 26.37 -10.20 -0.50
C ILE A 205 24.96 -10.14 0.08
N SER A 206 24.81 -9.63 1.30
CA SER A 206 23.50 -9.46 1.94
C SER A 206 22.91 -8.05 1.70
N VAL A 207 21.68 -7.96 1.23
CA VAL A 207 20.93 -6.70 1.06
C VAL A 207 19.67 -6.70 1.93
N ILE A 208 19.64 -5.85 2.95
CA ILE A 208 18.53 -5.84 3.92
C ILE A 208 17.59 -4.66 3.66
N ASP A 209 16.32 -4.95 3.36
CA ASP A 209 15.26 -3.94 3.29
C ASP A 209 14.74 -3.64 4.70
N GLY A 210 15.17 -2.50 5.24
CA GLY A 210 14.81 -1.99 6.55
C GLY A 210 13.67 -0.98 6.55
N ALA A 211 12.93 -0.83 5.45
CA ALA A 211 11.96 0.26 5.30
C ALA A 211 10.85 0.29 6.36
N GLN A 212 10.48 -0.86 6.93
CA GLN A 212 9.57 -0.93 8.09
C GLN A 212 10.31 -0.96 9.44
N ALA A 213 11.54 -1.48 9.47
CA ALA A 213 12.26 -1.72 10.72
C ALA A 213 12.68 -0.43 11.46
N VAL A 214 13.15 0.57 10.72
CA VAL A 214 13.77 1.78 11.30
C VAL A 214 12.80 2.67 12.11
N ALA A 215 11.49 2.46 11.98
CA ALA A 215 10.49 3.15 12.78
C ALA A 215 10.21 2.47 14.14
N HIS A 216 10.53 1.18 14.25
CA HIS A 216 10.11 0.32 15.37
C HIS A 216 11.31 -0.27 16.15
N LEU A 217 12.47 -0.41 15.51
CA LEU A 217 13.65 -1.07 16.05
C LEU A 217 14.84 -0.13 16.11
N SER A 218 15.64 -0.25 17.17
CA SER A 218 17.00 0.29 17.19
C SER A 218 17.89 -0.58 16.30
N VAL A 219 18.35 -0.01 15.18
CA VAL A 219 19.16 -0.72 14.19
C VAL A 219 20.64 -0.40 14.39
N ASN A 220 21.48 -1.44 14.36
CA ASN A 220 22.94 -1.28 14.31
C ASN A 220 23.52 -2.14 13.18
N VAL A 221 23.81 -1.51 12.04
CA VAL A 221 24.30 -2.21 10.84
C VAL A 221 25.69 -2.80 11.02
N ALA A 222 26.53 -2.20 11.87
CA ALA A 222 27.84 -2.75 12.18
C ALA A 222 27.74 -4.04 13.03
N ALA A 223 26.74 -4.13 13.91
CA ALA A 223 26.48 -5.32 14.73
C ALA A 223 25.75 -6.41 13.94
N LEU A 224 24.82 -6.04 13.05
CA LEU A 224 24.20 -6.97 12.09
C LEU A 224 25.22 -7.49 11.07
N ASP A 225 26.21 -6.65 10.75
CA ASP A 225 27.26 -6.89 9.77
C ASP A 225 26.69 -7.26 8.38
N CYS A 226 25.54 -6.69 8.01
CA CYS A 226 25.02 -6.76 6.65
C CYS A 226 25.88 -5.91 5.70
N ASP A 227 25.96 -6.31 4.44
CA ASP A 227 26.70 -5.57 3.42
C ASP A 227 25.99 -4.30 2.96
N PHE A 228 24.66 -4.36 2.83
CA PHE A 228 23.79 -3.23 2.52
C PHE A 228 22.55 -3.20 3.41
N TYR A 229 22.09 -2.00 3.75
CA TYR A 229 20.85 -1.77 4.48
C TYR A 229 20.13 -0.55 3.90
N VAL A 230 18.85 -0.68 3.58
CA VAL A 230 18.09 0.39 2.90
C VAL A 230 16.83 0.77 3.65
N PHE A 231 16.42 2.04 3.59
CA PHE A 231 15.16 2.47 4.19
C PHE A 231 14.66 3.80 3.63
N SER A 232 13.41 4.15 3.96
CA SER A 232 12.74 5.37 3.47
C SER A 232 12.26 6.23 4.64
N ALA A 233 12.54 7.53 4.58
CA ALA A 233 12.20 8.45 5.67
C ALA A 233 10.69 8.56 5.93
N HIS A 234 9.86 8.49 4.88
CA HIS A 234 8.40 8.66 5.00
C HIS A 234 7.68 7.58 5.82
N LYS A 235 8.34 6.46 6.10
CA LYS A 235 7.80 5.38 6.95
C LYS A 235 8.24 5.47 8.41
N MET A 236 9.06 6.47 8.75
CA MET A 236 9.58 6.69 10.10
C MET A 236 9.37 8.13 10.55
N TYR A 237 8.23 8.73 10.19
CA TYR A 237 7.83 10.12 10.52
C TYR A 237 8.55 11.22 9.73
N GLY A 238 9.43 10.84 8.80
CA GLY A 238 10.20 11.75 7.96
C GLY A 238 9.51 12.15 6.64
N PRO A 239 10.21 12.95 5.82
CA PRO A 239 9.71 13.44 4.55
C PRO A 239 9.59 12.37 3.45
N THR A 240 8.80 12.68 2.42
CA THR A 240 8.80 11.94 1.15
C THR A 240 10.03 12.30 0.30
N GLY A 241 10.41 11.40 -0.61
CA GLY A 241 11.50 11.67 -1.56
C GLY A 241 12.89 11.70 -0.93
N VAL A 242 13.05 11.09 0.24
CA VAL A 242 14.32 10.89 0.94
C VAL A 242 14.38 9.46 1.47
N GLY A 243 15.51 8.81 1.22
CA GLY A 243 15.87 7.51 1.73
C GLY A 243 17.37 7.38 1.89
N VAL A 244 17.78 6.24 2.41
CA VAL A 244 19.17 5.93 2.71
C VAL A 244 19.50 4.58 2.12
N LEU A 245 20.63 4.56 1.41
CA LEU A 245 21.41 3.36 1.16
C LEU A 245 22.62 3.40 2.11
N TYR A 246 22.65 2.47 3.07
CA TYR A 246 23.88 2.08 3.74
C TYR A 246 24.57 0.99 2.91
N GLY A 247 25.88 1.12 2.74
CA GLY A 247 26.72 0.05 2.22
C GLY A 247 28.12 0.09 2.84
N LYS A 248 28.73 -1.07 3.06
CA LYS A 248 30.12 -1.14 3.53
C LYS A 248 31.04 -0.35 2.58
N GLU A 249 31.91 0.49 3.13
CA GLU A 249 32.75 1.43 2.35
C GLU A 249 33.48 0.73 1.19
N ALA A 250 34.08 -0.44 1.44
CA ALA A 250 34.81 -1.20 0.41
C ALA A 250 33.92 -1.65 -0.77
N LEU A 251 32.67 -2.03 -0.51
CA LEU A 251 31.73 -2.42 -1.56
C LEU A 251 31.29 -1.18 -2.35
N LEU A 252 30.92 -0.10 -1.65
CA LEU A 252 30.56 1.16 -2.30
C LEU A 252 31.69 1.69 -3.17
N GLU A 253 32.96 1.57 -2.76
CA GLU A 253 34.11 1.97 -3.58
C GLU A 253 34.26 1.12 -4.84
N SER A 254 34.04 -0.20 -4.73
CA SER A 254 34.12 -1.12 -5.89
C SER A 254 32.99 -0.94 -6.92
N MET A 255 31.87 -0.36 -6.50
CA MET A 255 30.69 -0.16 -7.34
C MET A 255 30.92 0.92 -8.41
N SER A 256 30.38 0.68 -9.61
CA SER A 256 30.34 1.69 -10.68
C SER A 256 29.35 2.81 -10.33
N PRO A 257 29.49 4.03 -10.87
CA PRO A 257 28.46 5.06 -10.68
C PRO A 257 27.09 4.63 -11.24
N TYR A 258 26.01 5.17 -10.67
CA TYR A 258 24.64 4.86 -11.09
C TYR A 258 24.07 5.91 -12.05
N GLN A 259 23.92 7.15 -11.58
CA GLN A 259 23.48 8.30 -12.39
C GLN A 259 24.70 9.16 -12.75
N GLY A 260 24.74 9.68 -13.98
CA GLY A 260 25.78 10.59 -14.45
C GLY A 260 25.30 12.05 -14.44
N GLY A 261 26.16 12.97 -14.02
CA GLY A 261 25.85 14.40 -13.98
C GLY A 261 26.87 15.21 -13.18
N GLY A 262 26.50 16.43 -12.77
CA GLY A 262 27.31 17.20 -11.82
C GLY A 262 27.32 16.58 -10.42
N GLU A 263 28.11 17.15 -9.50
CA GLU A 263 28.38 16.64 -8.12
C GLU A 263 29.18 15.33 -8.04
N MET A 264 28.76 14.32 -8.80
CA MET A 264 29.33 12.97 -8.75
C MET A 264 30.65 12.80 -9.52
N ILE A 265 31.05 13.82 -10.29
CA ILE A 265 32.31 13.86 -11.04
C ILE A 265 33.44 14.52 -10.26
N LYS A 266 34.68 14.19 -10.62
CA LYS A 266 35.88 14.92 -10.24
C LYS A 266 36.43 15.75 -11.41
N THR A 267 36.49 15.16 -12.61
CA THR A 267 36.86 15.85 -13.86
C THR A 267 36.02 15.37 -15.03
N VAL A 268 35.67 16.29 -15.93
CA VAL A 268 34.96 16.01 -17.18
C VAL A 268 35.71 16.66 -18.34
N SER A 269 35.92 15.92 -19.43
CA SER A 269 36.58 16.38 -20.64
C SER A 269 36.00 15.67 -21.86
N PHE A 270 36.03 16.32 -23.03
CA PHE A 270 35.70 15.67 -24.31
C PHE A 270 36.85 14.82 -24.86
N THR A 271 38.08 15.06 -24.41
CA THR A 271 39.30 14.41 -24.94
C THR A 271 39.95 13.43 -23.95
N GLN A 272 39.55 13.47 -22.68
CA GLN A 272 40.04 12.57 -21.63
C GLN A 272 38.85 11.90 -20.94
N ALA A 273 39.09 10.71 -20.39
CA ALA A 273 38.07 9.99 -19.64
C ALA A 273 37.59 10.82 -18.44
N THR A 274 36.27 10.81 -18.21
CA THR A 274 35.67 11.39 -17.00
C THR A 274 36.13 10.61 -15.79
N THR A 275 36.51 11.31 -14.73
CA THR A 275 36.83 10.70 -13.41
C THR A 275 35.75 11.06 -12.40
N PHE A 276 35.49 10.17 -11.46
CA PHE A 276 34.38 10.29 -10.51
C PHE A 276 34.84 10.79 -9.14
N ASN A 277 33.91 11.39 -8.40
CA ASN A 277 34.12 11.87 -7.04
C ASN A 277 34.25 10.69 -6.06
N ALA A 278 34.75 10.97 -4.86
CA ALA A 278 34.83 10.00 -3.78
C ALA A 278 33.44 9.75 -3.16
N LEU A 279 33.34 8.71 -2.32
CA LEU A 279 32.14 8.51 -1.49
C LEU A 279 31.93 9.66 -0.51
N PRO A 280 30.67 10.02 -0.22
CA PRO A 280 29.43 9.44 -0.76
C PRO A 280 29.00 10.01 -2.13
N PHE A 281 29.61 11.12 -2.55
CA PHE A 281 29.18 11.93 -3.70
C PHE A 281 29.17 11.19 -5.05
N LYS A 282 29.96 10.11 -5.19
CA LYS A 282 29.95 9.22 -6.38
C LYS A 282 28.54 8.76 -6.79
N PHE A 283 27.62 8.65 -5.84
CA PHE A 283 26.25 8.17 -6.07
C PHE A 283 25.17 9.25 -6.01
N GLU A 284 25.55 10.52 -5.81
CA GLU A 284 24.63 11.64 -5.57
C GLU A 284 24.73 12.63 -6.72
N ALA A 285 24.24 12.24 -7.91
CA ALA A 285 24.33 13.05 -9.12
C ALA A 285 23.36 14.23 -9.12
N GLY A 286 23.87 15.41 -9.45
CA GLY A 286 23.08 16.64 -9.54
C GLY A 286 22.71 17.24 -8.17
N THR A 287 21.87 18.27 -8.18
CA THR A 287 21.45 18.94 -6.94
C THR A 287 20.59 17.98 -6.09
N PRO A 288 20.95 17.72 -4.82
CA PRO A 288 20.22 16.80 -3.98
C PRO A 288 18.90 17.39 -3.45
N ASN A 289 18.08 16.56 -2.81
CA ASN A 289 16.91 17.00 -2.05
C ASN A 289 17.34 17.63 -0.71
N ILE A 290 17.92 18.83 -0.75
CA ILE A 290 18.55 19.50 0.41
C ILE A 290 17.55 19.69 1.55
N ALA A 291 16.38 20.27 1.25
CA ALA A 291 15.36 20.55 2.26
C ALA A 291 14.84 19.26 2.91
N GLY A 292 14.62 18.21 2.11
CA GLY A 292 14.19 16.91 2.63
C GLY A 292 15.25 16.24 3.50
N VAL A 293 16.53 16.29 3.12
CA VAL A 293 17.61 15.71 3.92
C VAL A 293 17.73 16.42 5.27
N ILE A 294 17.61 17.75 5.29
CA ILE A 294 17.62 18.53 6.54
C ILE A 294 16.38 18.20 7.39
N ALA A 295 15.18 18.14 6.81
CA ALA A 295 13.97 17.74 7.53
C ALA A 295 14.04 16.29 8.05
N PHE A 296 14.74 15.42 7.33
CA PHE A 296 14.96 14.05 7.76
C PHE A 296 15.89 13.95 8.99
N SER A 297 16.88 14.84 9.14
CA SER A 297 17.66 14.88 10.38
C SER A 297 16.80 15.21 11.60
N GLN A 298 15.83 16.12 11.46
CA GLN A 298 14.88 16.46 12.52
C GLN A 298 13.96 15.30 12.89
N CYS A 299 13.60 14.47 11.91
CA CYS A 299 12.90 13.22 12.14
C CYS A 299 13.74 12.23 12.97
N ILE A 300 15.04 12.13 12.70
CA ILE A 300 15.95 11.27 13.49
C ILE A 300 16.09 11.83 14.91
N ASP A 301 16.28 13.13 15.06
CA ASP A 301 16.39 13.77 16.38
C ASP A 301 15.11 13.56 17.21
N PHE A 302 13.95 13.51 16.57
CA PHE A 302 12.67 13.20 17.19
C PHE A 302 12.57 11.72 17.64
N LEU A 303 12.97 10.78 16.78
CA LEU A 303 12.72 9.34 17.01
C LEU A 303 13.85 8.64 17.78
N ALA A 304 15.11 9.00 17.55
CA ALA A 304 16.26 8.28 18.10
C ALA A 304 16.27 8.20 19.64
N PRO A 305 15.93 9.26 20.40
CA PRO A 305 15.86 9.18 21.86
C PRO A 305 14.79 8.19 22.35
N LEU A 306 13.68 8.07 21.62
CA LEU A 306 12.57 7.17 21.95
C LEU A 306 12.96 5.70 21.74
N LEU A 307 13.64 5.40 20.63
CA LEU A 307 14.13 4.05 20.34
C LEU A 307 15.31 3.63 21.23
N ALA A 308 16.11 4.59 21.71
CA ALA A 308 17.24 4.34 22.61
C ALA A 308 16.84 4.27 24.10
N ASP A 309 15.58 4.55 24.45
CA ASP A 309 15.11 4.51 25.83
C ASP A 309 15.19 3.09 26.41
N LYS A 310 15.97 2.93 27.49
CA LYS A 310 16.13 1.66 28.20
C LYS A 310 14.82 1.15 28.81
N LYS A 311 13.87 2.04 29.14
CA LYS A 311 12.55 1.64 29.63
C LYS A 311 11.62 1.20 28.51
N GLN A 312 12.00 1.42 27.25
CA GLN A 312 11.27 1.01 26.05
C GLN A 312 9.81 1.52 26.03
N GLY A 313 9.54 2.68 26.62
CA GLY A 313 8.16 3.17 26.77
C GLY A 313 7.41 3.31 25.44
N TYR A 314 8.11 3.77 24.40
CA TYR A 314 7.59 3.87 23.03
C TYR A 314 7.20 2.51 22.47
N SER A 315 8.12 1.54 22.47
CA SER A 315 7.87 0.20 21.93
C SER A 315 6.84 -0.58 22.74
N LEU A 316 6.85 -0.46 24.07
CA LEU A 316 5.85 -1.08 24.94
C LEU A 316 4.44 -0.56 24.65
N TYR A 317 4.29 0.74 24.39
CA TYR A 317 3.00 1.30 24.02
C TYR A 317 2.52 0.80 22.66
N GLU A 318 3.40 0.74 21.65
CA GLU A 318 3.05 0.12 20.35
C GLU A 318 2.62 -1.34 20.51
N GLN A 319 3.32 -2.12 21.35
CA GLN A 319 2.96 -3.51 21.66
C GLN A 319 1.61 -3.63 22.37
N GLN A 320 1.30 -2.74 23.31
CA GLN A 320 0.00 -2.72 23.99
C GLN A 320 -1.14 -2.47 23.00
N LEU A 321 -1.00 -1.51 22.10
CA LEU A 321 -2.00 -1.24 21.06
C LEU A 321 -2.15 -2.40 20.08
N LEU A 322 -1.03 -2.99 19.64
CA LEU A 322 -1.02 -4.18 18.80
C LEU A 322 -1.78 -5.33 19.45
N GLN A 323 -1.45 -5.65 20.70
CA GLN A 323 -2.09 -6.73 21.44
C GLN A 323 -3.60 -6.48 21.58
N TYR A 324 -4.00 -5.26 21.95
CA TYR A 324 -5.40 -4.90 22.10
C TYR A 324 -6.18 -5.04 20.79
N CYS A 325 -5.65 -4.50 19.69
CA CYS A 325 -6.26 -4.59 18.37
C CYS A 325 -6.35 -6.03 17.86
N TYR A 326 -5.27 -6.81 18.00
CA TYR A 326 -5.24 -8.21 17.60
C TYR A 326 -6.26 -9.05 18.37
N GLN A 327 -6.36 -8.86 19.69
CA GLN A 327 -7.35 -9.53 20.52
C GLN A 327 -8.78 -9.16 20.11
N GLY A 328 -9.07 -7.88 19.89
CA GLY A 328 -10.38 -7.43 19.42
C GLY A 328 -10.76 -8.04 18.07
N LEU A 329 -9.86 -8.02 17.09
CA LEU A 329 -10.09 -8.63 15.78
C LEU A 329 -10.28 -10.15 15.88
N SER A 330 -9.57 -10.83 16.77
CA SER A 330 -9.68 -12.29 16.96
C SER A 330 -11.07 -12.74 17.45
N GLN A 331 -11.83 -11.83 18.08
CA GLN A 331 -13.20 -12.10 18.54
C GLN A 331 -14.24 -11.96 17.42
N ILE A 332 -13.87 -11.37 16.28
CA ILE A 332 -14.76 -11.17 15.14
C ILE A 332 -14.74 -12.42 14.26
N LYS A 333 -15.78 -13.26 14.35
CA LYS A 333 -15.84 -14.59 13.71
C LYS A 333 -15.44 -14.64 12.22
N PRO A 334 -15.80 -13.69 11.34
CA PRO A 334 -15.36 -13.71 9.95
C PRO A 334 -13.85 -13.42 9.73
N VAL A 335 -13.14 -12.85 10.71
CA VAL A 335 -11.72 -12.50 10.58
C VAL A 335 -10.86 -13.75 10.42
N LYS A 336 -9.98 -13.71 9.42
CA LYS A 336 -8.94 -14.70 9.16
C LYS A 336 -7.60 -13.99 9.03
N PHE A 337 -6.74 -14.13 10.03
CA PHE A 337 -5.36 -13.66 9.93
C PHE A 337 -4.62 -14.43 8.84
N ILE A 338 -3.72 -13.75 8.13
CA ILE A 338 -3.02 -14.36 6.98
C ILE A 338 -1.78 -15.19 7.39
N ALA A 339 -1.44 -15.19 8.68
CA ALA A 339 -0.38 -16.00 9.26
C ALA A 339 -0.72 -16.34 10.72
N GLU A 340 -0.14 -17.43 11.24
CA GLU A 340 -0.39 -17.86 12.62
C GLU A 340 0.30 -16.94 13.64
N GLY A 341 -0.39 -16.66 14.75
CA GLY A 341 0.12 -15.87 15.86
C GLY A 341 0.02 -14.35 15.67
N MET A 342 0.18 -13.61 16.76
CA MET A 342 0.17 -12.14 16.76
C MET A 342 1.43 -11.60 16.08
N PRO A 343 1.35 -10.59 15.18
CA PRO A 343 2.50 -9.87 14.59
C PRO A 343 3.53 -9.38 15.62
N ASP A 344 4.76 -9.11 15.18
CA ASP A 344 5.80 -8.55 16.08
C ASP A 344 5.75 -7.03 16.17
N ILE A 345 5.19 -6.37 15.14
CA ILE A 345 4.98 -4.93 15.13
C ILE A 345 3.50 -4.62 14.84
N GLY A 346 3.12 -3.34 14.94
CA GLY A 346 1.76 -2.85 14.76
C GLY A 346 1.13 -3.06 13.37
N VAL A 347 1.53 -4.05 12.57
CA VAL A 347 0.97 -4.37 11.25
C VAL A 347 0.16 -5.66 11.33
N ILE A 348 -1.16 -5.55 11.21
CA ILE A 348 -2.09 -6.68 11.28
C ILE A 348 -2.75 -6.83 9.91
N ALA A 349 -2.49 -7.95 9.25
CA ALA A 349 -3.12 -8.30 7.97
C ALA A 349 -4.09 -9.46 8.13
N PHE A 350 -5.27 -9.32 7.53
CA PHE A 350 -6.37 -10.28 7.66
C PHE A 350 -7.33 -10.19 6.47
N THR A 351 -8.13 -11.23 6.28
CA THR A 351 -9.29 -11.24 5.39
C THR A 351 -10.56 -11.44 6.20
N LEU A 352 -11.71 -11.20 5.57
CA LEU A 352 -13.03 -11.41 6.17
C LEU A 352 -13.82 -12.41 5.32
N THR A 353 -14.17 -13.54 5.92
CA THR A 353 -14.87 -14.63 5.22
C THR A 353 -16.20 -14.13 4.65
N GLY A 354 -16.37 -14.20 3.33
CA GLY A 354 -17.59 -13.76 2.65
C GLY A 354 -17.65 -12.27 2.33
N HIS A 355 -16.59 -11.51 2.57
CA HIS A 355 -16.53 -10.07 2.32
C HIS A 355 -15.32 -9.71 1.44
N HIS A 356 -15.54 -8.85 0.45
CA HIS A 356 -14.47 -8.37 -0.41
C HIS A 356 -13.66 -7.29 0.31
N ASN A 357 -12.33 -7.44 0.37
CA ASN A 357 -11.44 -6.56 1.16
C ASN A 357 -11.64 -5.08 0.85
N HIS A 358 -11.75 -4.72 -0.43
CA HIS A 358 -11.90 -3.31 -0.82
C HIS A 358 -13.24 -2.71 -0.35
N ASP A 359 -14.32 -3.50 -0.33
CA ASP A 359 -15.65 -2.99 0.04
C ASP A 359 -15.67 -2.66 1.54
N VAL A 360 -15.02 -3.51 2.35
CA VAL A 360 -14.83 -3.26 3.79
C VAL A 360 -13.96 -2.03 4.04
N ALA A 361 -12.84 -1.89 3.32
CA ALA A 361 -11.97 -0.73 3.47
C ALA A 361 -12.71 0.59 3.12
N MET A 362 -13.52 0.59 2.05
CA MET A 362 -14.34 1.77 1.71
C MET A 362 -15.43 2.05 2.74
N ALA A 363 -16.07 1.02 3.27
CA ALA A 363 -17.07 1.20 4.31
C ALA A 363 -16.43 1.82 5.56
N LEU A 364 -15.27 1.32 6.00
CA LEU A 364 -14.51 1.91 7.11
C LEU A 364 -14.07 3.35 6.83
N ASP A 365 -13.63 3.66 5.61
CA ASP A 365 -13.27 5.02 5.20
C ASP A 365 -14.45 6.00 5.32
N SER A 366 -15.67 5.55 5.02
CA SER A 366 -16.89 6.36 5.21
C SER A 366 -17.21 6.68 6.68
N TYR A 367 -16.62 5.94 7.63
CA TYR A 367 -16.66 6.23 9.07
C TYR A 367 -15.43 7.04 9.54
N GLY A 368 -14.56 7.49 8.62
CA GLY A 368 -13.33 8.21 8.90
C GLY A 368 -12.14 7.31 9.27
N ILE A 369 -12.22 5.99 9.04
CA ILE A 369 -11.17 5.04 9.42
C ILE A 369 -10.33 4.66 8.19
N ALA A 370 -9.10 5.19 8.14
CA ALA A 370 -8.18 4.97 7.04
C ALA A 370 -7.35 3.69 7.28
N ILE A 371 -7.69 2.62 6.58
CA ILE A 371 -6.90 1.38 6.48
C ILE A 371 -6.54 1.09 5.03
N ARG A 372 -5.77 0.03 4.77
CA ARG A 372 -5.42 -0.38 3.42
C ARG A 372 -6.01 -1.72 3.04
N SER A 373 -6.36 -1.87 1.76
CA SER A 373 -6.73 -3.15 1.15
C SER A 373 -5.89 -3.44 -0.10
N GLY A 374 -5.82 -4.71 -0.51
CA GLY A 374 -5.21 -5.17 -1.75
C GLY A 374 -3.94 -6.00 -1.53
N HIS A 375 -3.01 -5.93 -2.48
CA HIS A 375 -1.81 -6.76 -2.51
C HIS A 375 -0.62 -6.20 -1.71
N HIS A 376 -0.73 -4.94 -1.25
CA HIS A 376 0.31 -4.23 -0.47
C HIS A 376 1.72 -4.25 -1.09
N CYS A 377 1.80 -4.25 -2.42
CA CYS A 377 3.05 -4.40 -3.16
C CYS A 377 3.85 -5.67 -2.78
N ALA A 378 3.14 -6.75 -2.48
CA ALA A 378 3.70 -8.07 -2.14
C ALA A 378 2.90 -9.18 -2.84
N MET A 379 2.63 -9.02 -4.13
CA MET A 379 1.84 -10.00 -4.91
C MET A 379 2.38 -11.44 -4.83
N PRO A 380 3.71 -11.70 -4.84
CA PRO A 380 4.22 -13.05 -4.63
C PRO A 380 3.84 -13.64 -3.28
N LEU A 381 3.77 -12.84 -2.21
CA LEU A 381 3.27 -13.29 -0.91
C LEU A 381 1.79 -13.67 -1.00
N MET A 382 0.97 -12.87 -1.69
CA MET A 382 -0.45 -13.17 -1.89
C MET A 382 -0.62 -14.51 -2.63
N THR A 383 0.17 -14.73 -3.69
CA THR A 383 0.19 -16.01 -4.41
C THR A 383 0.66 -17.16 -3.51
N TYR A 384 1.72 -16.95 -2.72
CA TYR A 384 2.27 -17.93 -1.78
C TYR A 384 1.25 -18.37 -0.73
N LEU A 385 0.45 -17.42 -0.23
CA LEU A 385 -0.62 -17.68 0.74
C LEU A 385 -1.95 -18.09 0.09
N GLN A 386 -2.03 -18.14 -1.25
CA GLN A 386 -3.25 -18.42 -2.01
C GLN A 386 -4.39 -17.44 -1.70
N LEU A 387 -4.06 -16.15 -1.66
CA LEU A 387 -4.98 -15.04 -1.42
C LEU A 387 -4.93 -14.07 -2.60
N ASP A 388 -6.06 -13.45 -2.94
CA ASP A 388 -6.11 -12.35 -3.93
C ASP A 388 -5.68 -11.00 -3.31
N GLY A 389 -5.67 -10.91 -1.99
CA GLY A 389 -5.27 -9.72 -1.24
C GLY A 389 -5.78 -9.79 0.20
N CYS A 390 -5.48 -8.76 1.00
CA CYS A 390 -5.97 -8.66 2.37
C CYS A 390 -6.32 -7.22 2.76
N LEU A 391 -6.96 -7.08 3.91
CA LEU A 391 -7.02 -5.85 4.69
C LEU A 391 -5.75 -5.75 5.53
N ARG A 392 -5.28 -4.53 5.75
CA ARG A 392 -4.14 -4.24 6.62
C ARG A 392 -4.43 -3.02 7.50
N ILE A 393 -4.35 -3.25 8.80
CA ILE A 393 -4.29 -2.22 9.83
C ILE A 393 -2.83 -2.04 10.21
N SER A 394 -2.37 -0.81 10.29
CA SER A 394 -1.03 -0.48 10.74
C SER A 394 -1.05 0.65 11.75
N ILE A 395 -0.60 0.35 12.95
CA ILE A 395 -0.67 1.17 14.17
C ILE A 395 0.70 1.84 14.38
N ALA A 396 0.68 3.10 14.80
CA ALA A 396 1.85 3.85 15.26
C ALA A 396 1.64 4.36 16.69
N ALA A 397 2.69 4.83 17.34
CA ALA A 397 2.65 5.30 18.73
C ALA A 397 1.78 6.54 18.98
N TYR A 398 1.28 7.23 17.94
CA TYR A 398 0.27 8.28 18.12
C TYR A 398 -1.16 7.73 18.11
N ASN A 399 -1.40 6.47 17.76
CA ASN A 399 -2.74 5.89 17.83
C ASN A 399 -3.18 5.63 19.28
N THR A 400 -4.47 5.36 19.48
CA THR A 400 -5.06 5.17 20.82
C THR A 400 -5.95 3.93 20.90
N VAL A 401 -6.19 3.46 22.14
CA VAL A 401 -7.16 2.37 22.42
C VAL A 401 -8.57 2.76 21.94
N ALA A 402 -8.99 4.01 22.15
CA ALA A 402 -10.30 4.49 21.73
C ALA A 402 -10.49 4.45 20.20
N GLU A 403 -9.43 4.72 19.43
CA GLU A 403 -9.43 4.56 17.97
C GLU A 403 -9.60 3.09 17.55
N ILE A 404 -8.98 2.17 18.29
CA ILE A 404 -9.13 0.72 18.05
C ILE A 404 -10.56 0.26 18.41
N ASP A 405 -11.12 0.71 19.53
CA ASP A 405 -12.51 0.42 19.90
C ASP A 405 -13.49 0.90 18.83
N TYR A 406 -13.30 2.12 18.34
CA TYR A 406 -14.12 2.69 17.26
C TYR A 406 -14.01 1.86 15.98
N LEU A 407 -12.80 1.45 15.58
CA LEU A 407 -12.59 0.54 14.46
C LEU A 407 -13.35 -0.78 14.62
N LEU A 408 -13.24 -1.43 15.77
CA LEU A 408 -13.89 -2.71 16.04
C LEU A 408 -15.43 -2.58 16.00
N ASN A 409 -15.97 -1.51 16.58
CA ASN A 409 -17.40 -1.21 16.56
C ASN A 409 -17.92 -0.95 15.14
N CYS A 410 -17.22 -0.14 14.35
CA CYS A 410 -17.57 0.10 12.94
C CYS A 410 -17.52 -1.20 12.12
N LEU A 411 -16.47 -2.01 12.33
CA LEU A 411 -16.35 -3.29 11.65
C LEU A 411 -17.50 -4.25 12.02
N HIS A 412 -17.92 -4.31 13.29
CA HIS A 412 -19.10 -5.07 13.69
C HIS A 412 -20.38 -4.59 13.00
N SER A 413 -20.61 -3.28 12.94
CA SER A 413 -21.78 -2.69 12.26
C SER A 413 -21.79 -3.04 10.77
N ILE A 414 -20.67 -2.90 10.08
CA ILE A 414 -20.52 -3.26 8.65
C ILE A 414 -20.88 -4.73 8.43
N LEU A 415 -20.38 -5.62 9.29
CA LEU A 415 -20.66 -7.06 9.17
C LEU A 415 -22.13 -7.41 9.46
N GLN A 416 -22.81 -6.67 10.35
CA GLN A 416 -24.23 -6.89 10.65
C GLN A 416 -25.16 -6.37 9.54
N GLU A 417 -24.87 -5.20 8.96
CA GLU A 417 -25.66 -4.63 7.86
C GLU A 417 -25.60 -5.52 6.60
N GLU A 418 -24.49 -6.21 6.40
CA GLU A 418 -24.27 -7.10 5.25
C GLU A 418 -24.79 -8.53 5.45
N GLY A 419 -24.93 -8.98 6.71
CA GLY A 419 -25.48 -10.31 7.06
C GLY A 419 -27.00 -10.39 7.10
N GLY A 420 -27.71 -9.27 6.89
CA GLY A 420 -29.17 -9.21 6.80
C GLY A 420 -29.71 -9.75 5.49
N ASP A 421 -29.70 -11.08 5.33
CA ASP A 421 -30.37 -11.81 4.26
C ASP A 421 -31.76 -12.29 4.70
N ASN A 422 -32.80 -11.78 4.03
CA ASN A 422 -34.09 -12.42 3.71
C ASN A 422 -34.78 -13.34 4.74
N SER A 423 -34.97 -12.91 5.99
CA SER A 423 -36.07 -13.44 6.80
C SER A 423 -36.54 -12.42 7.83
N VAL A 424 -37.87 -12.34 8.00
CA VAL A 424 -38.59 -11.50 8.96
C VAL A 424 -38.85 -10.06 8.48
N LEU A 425 -39.96 -9.87 7.78
CA LEU A 425 -41.06 -8.97 8.20
C LEU A 425 -42.36 -9.38 7.45
N VAL A 426 -42.85 -10.61 7.70
CA VAL A 426 -44.29 -10.85 7.72
C VAL A 426 -44.67 -10.83 9.20
N LYS A 427 -45.09 -9.66 9.70
CA LYS A 427 -45.85 -9.59 10.94
C LYS A 427 -47.22 -9.02 10.62
N GLN A 428 -48.20 -9.90 10.82
CA GLN A 428 -49.62 -9.65 10.80
C GLN A 428 -49.98 -8.44 11.66
N GLY A 429 -50.77 -7.55 11.09
CA GLY A 429 -51.51 -6.52 11.79
C GLY A 429 -52.86 -6.35 11.11
N LYS A 430 -53.90 -6.93 11.71
CA LYS A 430 -55.30 -6.74 11.33
C LYS A 430 -55.69 -5.26 11.47
N ALA A 431 -56.32 -4.69 10.46
CA ALA A 431 -57.37 -3.69 10.62
C ALA A 431 -58.23 -3.65 9.34
N GLU A 432 -59.53 -3.77 9.55
CA GLU A 432 -60.58 -3.77 8.54
C GLU A 432 -60.78 -2.36 7.96
N SER A 433 -60.95 -2.27 6.63
CA SER A 433 -61.83 -1.27 6.02
C SER A 433 -62.23 -1.74 4.63
N GLN A 434 -63.50 -2.11 4.49
CA GLN A 434 -64.17 -2.41 3.23
C GLN A 434 -64.26 -1.16 2.35
N VAL A 435 -63.71 -1.22 1.14
CA VAL A 435 -64.24 -0.50 -0.02
C VAL A 435 -64.17 -1.42 -1.23
N SER A 436 -65.36 -1.73 -1.76
CA SER A 436 -65.61 -2.56 -2.92
C SER A 436 -65.15 -1.88 -4.22
N LEU A 437 -64.22 -2.50 -4.96
CA LEU A 437 -64.00 -2.20 -6.37
C LEU A 437 -63.83 -3.53 -7.15
N SER A 438 -64.47 -3.57 -8.31
CA SER A 438 -64.83 -4.74 -9.09
C SER A 438 -63.65 -5.53 -9.64
N SER A 439 -63.82 -6.85 -9.63
CA SER A 439 -62.98 -7.88 -10.20
C SER A 439 -62.97 -7.84 -11.73
N SER A 440 -62.06 -7.06 -12.32
CA SER A 440 -61.67 -7.19 -13.73
C SER A 440 -60.36 -6.43 -14.02
N GLN A 441 -59.23 -6.88 -13.45
CA GLN A 441 -57.87 -6.53 -13.90
C GLN A 441 -56.84 -7.31 -13.07
N LEU A 442 -56.77 -8.62 -13.29
CA LEU A 442 -55.65 -9.44 -12.85
C LEU A 442 -55.12 -10.18 -14.07
N ILE A 443 -53.82 -9.98 -14.31
CA ILE A 443 -52.85 -10.68 -15.18
C ILE A 443 -52.13 -9.65 -16.07
N GLN A 444 -51.13 -8.99 -15.48
CA GLN A 444 -49.94 -8.59 -16.22
C GLN A 444 -48.72 -8.81 -15.31
N SER A 445 -47.89 -9.74 -15.75
CA SER A 445 -46.67 -10.23 -15.10
C SER A 445 -45.65 -9.13 -14.84
N ALA A 446 -45.22 -8.98 -13.60
CA ALA A 446 -44.09 -8.14 -13.21
C ALA A 446 -42.75 -8.79 -13.63
N LYS A 447 -42.19 -8.35 -14.76
CA LYS A 447 -40.74 -8.43 -15.00
C LYS A 447 -40.07 -7.26 -14.25
N PRO A 448 -38.86 -7.42 -13.66
CA PRO A 448 -38.14 -6.30 -13.06
C PRO A 448 -37.89 -5.26 -14.15
N ALA A 449 -38.22 -3.99 -13.88
CA ALA A 449 -37.95 -2.90 -14.80
C ALA A 449 -36.44 -2.82 -15.08
N VAL A 450 -36.04 -3.05 -16.33
CA VAL A 450 -34.67 -2.80 -16.78
C VAL A 450 -34.41 -1.31 -16.60
N GLN A 451 -33.44 -0.96 -15.73
CA GLN A 451 -33.09 0.44 -15.52
C GLN A 451 -32.44 1.00 -16.79
N THR A 452 -32.95 2.12 -17.26
CA THR A 452 -32.40 2.80 -18.44
C THR A 452 -31.25 3.72 -18.05
N MET A 453 -30.44 4.10 -19.04
CA MET A 453 -29.38 5.09 -18.88
C MET A 453 -29.87 6.39 -18.19
N ASP A 454 -31.08 6.85 -18.54
CA ASP A 454 -31.71 8.05 -17.97
C ASP A 454 -32.12 7.87 -16.50
N ASP A 455 -32.56 6.67 -16.11
CA ASP A 455 -32.91 6.38 -14.71
C ASP A 455 -31.69 6.48 -13.80
N ILE A 456 -30.56 5.95 -14.27
CA ILE A 456 -29.27 6.04 -13.55
C ILE A 456 -28.80 7.50 -13.48
N ILE A 457 -28.88 8.27 -14.57
CA ILE A 457 -28.52 9.69 -14.55
C ILE A 457 -29.38 10.45 -13.54
N ARG A 458 -30.69 10.23 -13.52
CA ARG A 458 -31.60 10.87 -12.56
C ARG A 458 -31.25 10.50 -11.12
N LEU A 459 -30.91 9.24 -10.86
CA LEU A 459 -30.50 8.76 -9.54
C LEU A 459 -29.24 9.49 -9.05
N PHE A 460 -28.20 9.56 -9.88
CA PHE A 460 -26.91 10.16 -9.51
C PHE A 460 -26.94 11.69 -9.49
N THR A 461 -27.83 12.31 -10.27
CA THR A 461 -28.03 13.77 -10.26
C THR A 461 -28.70 14.23 -8.96
N LYS A 462 -29.65 13.44 -8.42
CA LYS A 462 -30.29 13.73 -7.12
C LYS A 462 -29.41 13.45 -5.91
N THR A 463 -28.43 12.57 -6.09
CA THR A 463 -27.54 12.11 -5.00
C THR A 463 -26.31 13.01 -4.91
N LYS A 464 -26.22 13.77 -3.82
CA LYS A 464 -25.10 14.68 -3.53
C LYS A 464 -24.04 13.98 -2.68
N GLY A 465 -22.77 14.26 -3.00
CA GLY A 465 -21.62 13.67 -2.32
C GLY A 465 -21.27 12.28 -2.84
N TRP A 466 -19.99 11.95 -2.77
CA TRP A 466 -19.49 10.66 -3.25
C TRP A 466 -19.99 9.49 -2.41
N ASP A 467 -20.01 9.61 -1.08
CA ASP A 467 -20.43 8.52 -0.19
C ASP A 467 -21.87 8.06 -0.45
N SER A 468 -22.77 9.02 -0.65
CA SER A 468 -24.16 8.74 -1.02
C SER A 468 -24.25 8.07 -2.39
N ARG A 469 -23.46 8.51 -3.38
CA ARG A 469 -23.41 7.88 -4.71
C ARG A 469 -22.85 6.47 -4.62
N HIS A 470 -21.80 6.26 -3.84
CA HIS A 470 -21.23 4.94 -3.58
C HIS A 470 -22.26 4.00 -2.96
N ARG A 471 -23.03 4.48 -1.97
CA ARG A 471 -24.15 3.74 -1.39
C ARG A 471 -25.19 3.36 -2.44
N GLU A 472 -25.55 4.27 -3.34
CA GLU A 472 -26.46 3.96 -4.45
C GLU A 472 -25.88 2.87 -5.37
N ILE A 473 -24.60 2.92 -5.72
CA ILE A 473 -23.94 1.85 -6.49
C ILE A 473 -24.09 0.50 -5.76
N MET A 474 -23.81 0.47 -4.45
CA MET A 474 -23.95 -0.75 -3.66
C MET A 474 -25.41 -1.27 -3.63
N LEU A 475 -26.39 -0.37 -3.53
CA LEU A 475 -27.82 -0.72 -3.59
C LEU A 475 -28.24 -1.25 -4.96
N LEU A 476 -27.71 -0.68 -6.05
CA LEU A 476 -27.90 -1.22 -7.40
C LEU A 476 -27.33 -2.64 -7.49
N GLY A 477 -26.13 -2.87 -6.97
CA GLY A 477 -25.48 -4.19 -6.96
C GLY A 477 -26.24 -5.24 -6.16
N LYS A 478 -26.93 -4.83 -5.08
CA LYS A 478 -27.81 -5.70 -4.28
C LYS A 478 -29.07 -6.12 -5.05
N LYS A 479 -29.59 -5.25 -5.92
CA LYS A 479 -30.79 -5.52 -6.74
C LYS A 479 -30.48 -6.32 -8.00
N LEU A 480 -29.23 -6.32 -8.47
CA LEU A 480 -28.81 -7.16 -9.59
C LEU A 480 -29.04 -8.64 -9.21
N PRO A 481 -29.71 -9.45 -10.05
CA PRO A 481 -29.84 -10.89 -9.82
C PRO A 481 -28.47 -11.59 -9.85
N ARG A 482 -28.34 -12.75 -9.19
CA ARG A 482 -27.15 -13.58 -9.29
C ARG A 482 -27.21 -14.40 -10.58
N LEU A 483 -26.12 -14.41 -11.36
CA LEU A 483 -25.97 -15.32 -12.50
C LEU A 483 -25.82 -16.76 -12.00
N ASP A 484 -26.41 -17.73 -12.71
CA ASP A 484 -26.27 -19.15 -12.38
C ASP A 484 -24.78 -19.53 -12.28
N LYS A 485 -24.41 -20.36 -11.30
CA LYS A 485 -23.01 -20.77 -11.09
C LYS A 485 -22.41 -21.48 -12.30
N SER A 486 -23.20 -22.26 -13.05
CA SER A 486 -22.75 -22.97 -14.25
C SER A 486 -22.31 -22.01 -15.37
N LEU A 487 -22.83 -20.78 -15.34
CA LEU A 487 -22.58 -19.73 -16.31
C LEU A 487 -21.42 -18.81 -15.91
N ARG A 488 -20.77 -19.05 -14.76
CA ARG A 488 -19.57 -18.32 -14.29
C ARG A 488 -18.33 -19.16 -14.57
N ASN A 489 -17.92 -19.19 -15.83
CA ASN A 489 -16.79 -19.99 -16.30
C ASN A 489 -15.86 -19.14 -17.19
N ASP A 490 -14.76 -19.73 -17.65
CA ASP A 490 -13.73 -18.99 -18.39
C ASP A 490 -14.26 -18.35 -19.70
N ASN A 491 -15.34 -18.88 -20.30
CA ASN A 491 -15.92 -18.33 -21.53
C ASN A 491 -16.69 -17.03 -21.27
N THR A 492 -17.25 -16.88 -20.08
CA THR A 492 -18.03 -15.68 -19.67
C THR A 492 -17.19 -14.72 -18.85
N LEU A 493 -16.00 -15.13 -18.41
CA LEU A 493 -15.08 -14.31 -17.60
C LEU A 493 -14.55 -13.10 -18.39
N ILE A 494 -14.51 -11.95 -17.73
CA ILE A 494 -13.96 -10.70 -18.25
C ILE A 494 -12.52 -10.58 -17.76
N ALA A 495 -11.56 -10.69 -18.68
CA ALA A 495 -10.15 -10.51 -18.38
C ALA A 495 -9.80 -9.04 -18.10
N GLY A 496 -8.81 -8.80 -17.22
CA GLY A 496 -8.29 -7.46 -16.94
C GLY A 496 -8.98 -6.69 -15.81
N CYS A 497 -9.84 -7.35 -15.01
CA CYS A 497 -10.43 -6.79 -13.80
C CYS A 497 -9.70 -7.29 -12.54
N GLU A 498 -9.55 -6.44 -11.52
CA GLU A 498 -9.00 -6.81 -10.20
C GLU A 498 -9.96 -7.70 -9.39
N SER A 499 -11.27 -7.62 -9.67
CA SER A 499 -12.30 -8.53 -9.14
C SER A 499 -12.88 -9.36 -10.28
N LEU A 500 -13.30 -10.60 -10.01
CA LEU A 500 -13.85 -11.46 -11.06
C LEU A 500 -15.22 -10.94 -11.49
N ALA A 501 -15.40 -10.81 -12.81
CA ALA A 501 -16.66 -10.41 -13.42
C ALA A 501 -16.97 -11.33 -14.60
N TRP A 502 -18.24 -11.72 -14.73
CA TRP A 502 -18.74 -12.56 -15.80
C TRP A 502 -19.82 -11.83 -16.58
N LEU A 503 -19.83 -11.98 -17.90
CA LEU A 503 -20.77 -11.35 -18.82
C LEU A 503 -21.31 -12.39 -19.80
N GLN A 504 -22.62 -12.40 -19.96
CA GLN A 504 -23.34 -13.15 -20.97
C GLN A 504 -24.11 -12.23 -21.89
N VAL A 505 -24.36 -12.71 -23.09
CA VAL A 505 -25.07 -12.00 -24.15
C VAL A 505 -26.12 -12.91 -24.76
N GLU A 506 -27.32 -12.36 -24.94
CA GLU A 506 -28.40 -12.94 -25.72
C GLU A 506 -28.79 -11.94 -26.81
N LYS A 507 -28.96 -12.43 -28.05
CA LYS A 507 -29.41 -11.61 -29.17
C LYS A 507 -30.88 -11.89 -29.43
N ASN A 508 -31.71 -10.85 -29.36
CA ASN A 508 -33.13 -10.93 -29.64
C ASN A 508 -33.39 -11.03 -31.16
N ILE A 509 -34.60 -11.49 -31.50
CA ILE A 509 -35.05 -11.66 -32.90
C ILE A 509 -35.07 -10.30 -33.65
N ASP A 510 -35.32 -9.21 -32.94
CA ASP A 510 -35.29 -7.84 -33.49
C ASP A 510 -33.87 -7.27 -33.70
N GLY A 511 -32.83 -8.05 -33.39
CA GLY A 511 -31.43 -7.66 -33.52
C GLY A 511 -30.87 -6.86 -32.34
N SER A 512 -31.67 -6.62 -31.29
CA SER A 512 -31.19 -6.03 -30.04
C SER A 512 -30.44 -7.04 -29.17
N TYR A 513 -29.51 -6.56 -28.33
CA TYR A 513 -28.74 -7.39 -27.42
C TYR A 513 -29.20 -7.20 -25.96
N ILE A 514 -29.26 -8.29 -25.23
CA ILE A 514 -29.47 -8.33 -23.78
C ILE A 514 -28.22 -8.94 -23.14
N PHE A 515 -27.57 -8.14 -22.31
CA PHE A 515 -26.43 -8.55 -21.52
C PHE A 515 -26.85 -8.83 -20.09
N THR A 516 -26.36 -9.93 -19.52
CA THR A 516 -26.46 -10.25 -18.10
C THR A 516 -25.07 -10.43 -17.53
N ALA A 517 -24.86 -9.97 -16.30
CA ALA A 517 -23.53 -9.99 -15.71
C ALA A 517 -23.56 -10.24 -14.20
N ASP A 518 -22.45 -10.70 -13.65
CA ASP A 518 -22.24 -10.92 -12.22
C ASP A 518 -20.78 -10.62 -11.85
N SER A 519 -20.55 -10.33 -10.58
CA SER A 519 -19.22 -10.25 -9.99
C SER A 519 -19.28 -10.72 -8.53
N ASP A 520 -18.16 -11.26 -8.06
CA ASP A 520 -17.94 -11.57 -6.66
C ASP A 520 -17.87 -10.31 -5.78
N ALA A 521 -17.37 -9.19 -6.30
CA ALA A 521 -17.31 -7.89 -5.62
C ALA A 521 -18.64 -7.12 -5.71
N LYS A 522 -19.16 -6.65 -4.58
CA LYS A 522 -20.50 -6.03 -4.50
C LYS A 522 -20.55 -4.69 -5.24
N ILE A 523 -19.49 -3.90 -5.14
CA ILE A 523 -19.41 -2.63 -5.86
C ILE A 523 -19.37 -2.83 -7.38
N ILE A 524 -18.66 -3.86 -7.85
CA ILE A 524 -18.59 -4.19 -9.28
C ILE A 524 -19.96 -4.62 -9.78
N ARG A 525 -20.76 -5.36 -8.99
CA ARG A 525 -22.17 -5.64 -9.33
C ARG A 525 -22.97 -4.35 -9.56
N GLY A 526 -22.79 -3.35 -8.71
CA GLY A 526 -23.46 -2.05 -8.88
C GLY A 526 -23.00 -1.32 -10.14
N LEU A 527 -21.70 -1.31 -10.40
CA LEU A 527 -21.14 -0.74 -11.61
C LEU A 527 -21.60 -1.50 -12.86
N LEU A 528 -21.77 -2.82 -12.79
CA LEU A 528 -22.35 -3.63 -13.87
C LEU A 528 -23.78 -3.19 -14.18
N VAL A 529 -24.62 -2.89 -13.19
CA VAL A 529 -25.97 -2.33 -13.45
C VAL A 529 -25.89 -1.04 -14.24
N ILE A 530 -24.97 -0.14 -13.88
CA ILE A 530 -24.76 1.14 -14.56
C ILE A 530 -24.30 0.92 -16.01
N VAL A 531 -23.35 0.01 -16.24
CA VAL A 531 -22.88 -0.33 -17.59
C VAL A 531 -24.00 -0.96 -18.40
N LEU A 532 -24.69 -1.96 -17.86
CA LEU A 532 -25.77 -2.68 -18.54
C LEU A 532 -26.93 -1.74 -18.92
N ALA A 533 -27.25 -0.74 -18.08
CA ALA A 533 -28.25 0.29 -18.38
C ALA A 533 -27.92 1.12 -19.63
N ALA A 534 -26.63 1.25 -19.98
CA ALA A 534 -26.20 1.95 -21.18
C ALA A 534 -26.33 1.11 -22.46
N PHE A 535 -26.28 -0.22 -22.37
CA PHE A 535 -26.16 -1.12 -23.54
C PHE A 535 -27.34 -2.06 -23.78
N ASN A 536 -28.08 -2.46 -22.74
CA ASN A 536 -29.19 -3.42 -22.90
C ASN A 536 -30.33 -2.86 -23.77
N GLY A 537 -30.85 -3.69 -24.66
CA GLY A 537 -31.96 -3.35 -25.55
C GLY A 537 -31.53 -2.58 -26.81
N ARG A 538 -30.22 -2.40 -27.03
CA ARG A 538 -29.67 -1.73 -28.22
C ARG A 538 -29.21 -2.73 -29.28
N ASN A 539 -29.25 -2.33 -30.54
CA ASN A 539 -28.64 -3.08 -31.64
C ASN A 539 -27.12 -2.80 -31.75
N ALA A 540 -26.43 -3.56 -32.61
CA ALA A 540 -24.97 -3.44 -32.79
C ALA A 540 -24.51 -2.01 -33.16
N GLN A 541 -25.28 -1.30 -34.00
CA GLN A 541 -24.95 0.03 -34.47
C GLN A 541 -25.06 1.05 -33.33
N GLU A 542 -26.12 0.96 -32.55
CA GLU A 542 -26.37 1.79 -31.37
C GLU A 542 -25.33 1.54 -30.26
N ILE A 543 -24.97 0.28 -29.99
CA ILE A 543 -23.93 -0.08 -29.00
C ILE A 543 -22.59 0.57 -29.35
N ASN A 544 -22.21 0.55 -30.63
CA ASN A 544 -20.96 1.16 -31.09
C ASN A 544 -20.97 2.69 -31.00
N GLN A 545 -22.15 3.32 -31.05
CA GLN A 545 -22.33 4.77 -30.94
C GLN A 545 -22.40 5.29 -29.49
N VAL A 546 -22.56 4.40 -28.49
CA VAL A 546 -22.60 4.83 -27.07
C VAL A 546 -21.23 5.41 -26.66
N ASN A 547 -21.24 6.70 -26.31
CA ASN A 547 -20.10 7.39 -25.70
C ASN A 547 -20.07 7.12 -24.19
N ILE A 548 -19.49 5.98 -23.81
CA ILE A 548 -19.48 5.57 -22.40
C ILE A 548 -18.70 6.52 -21.49
N ASN A 549 -17.65 7.16 -22.02
CA ASN A 549 -16.81 8.07 -21.24
C ASN A 549 -17.58 9.31 -20.84
N GLU A 550 -18.37 9.87 -21.76
CA GLU A 550 -19.27 10.98 -21.47
C GLU A 550 -20.32 10.57 -20.42
N TYR A 551 -20.92 9.38 -20.58
CA TYR A 551 -21.86 8.84 -19.61
C TYR A 551 -21.25 8.74 -18.20
N PHE A 552 -20.08 8.13 -18.05
CA PHE A 552 -19.41 8.03 -16.75
C PHE A 552 -18.98 9.39 -16.18
N ASN A 553 -18.59 10.34 -17.03
CA ASN A 553 -18.29 11.70 -16.63
C ASN A 553 -19.54 12.41 -16.09
N THR A 554 -20.69 12.26 -16.73
CA THR A 554 -21.97 12.81 -16.25
C THR A 554 -22.33 12.25 -14.87
N LEU A 555 -22.04 10.97 -14.61
CA LEU A 555 -22.26 10.35 -13.30
C LEU A 555 -21.18 10.72 -12.26
N GLY A 556 -20.06 11.33 -12.70
CA GLY A 556 -18.90 11.63 -11.87
C GLY A 556 -18.16 10.38 -11.37
N LEU A 557 -18.31 9.23 -12.05
CA LEU A 557 -17.77 7.95 -11.58
C LEU A 557 -16.25 7.86 -11.70
N LEU A 558 -15.70 8.24 -12.85
CA LEU A 558 -14.26 8.06 -13.14
C LEU A 558 -13.34 8.90 -12.26
N GLN A 559 -13.85 9.99 -11.68
CA GLN A 559 -13.08 10.89 -10.81
C GLN A 559 -12.84 10.30 -9.41
N HIS A 560 -13.64 9.31 -9.01
CA HIS A 560 -13.63 8.77 -7.66
C HIS A 560 -13.37 7.26 -7.61
N LEU A 561 -13.34 6.57 -8.76
CA LEU A 561 -12.89 5.19 -8.84
C LEU A 561 -11.36 5.13 -8.90
N SER A 562 -10.78 4.14 -8.21
CA SER A 562 -9.35 3.83 -8.36
C SER A 562 -8.99 3.54 -9.82
N PRO A 563 -7.75 3.80 -10.29
CA PRO A 563 -7.34 3.51 -11.66
C PRO A 563 -7.62 2.07 -12.11
N SER A 564 -7.41 1.09 -11.23
CA SER A 564 -7.70 -0.33 -11.48
C SER A 564 -9.18 -0.57 -11.82
N ARG A 565 -10.09 -0.04 -11.01
CA ARG A 565 -11.54 -0.14 -11.23
C ARG A 565 -12.03 0.64 -12.46
N GLY A 566 -11.45 1.81 -12.71
CA GLY A 566 -11.71 2.56 -13.94
C GLY A 566 -11.36 1.74 -15.17
N ASN A 567 -10.19 1.10 -15.17
CA ASN A 567 -9.75 0.22 -16.25
C ASN A 567 -10.63 -1.03 -16.39
N GLY A 568 -11.00 -1.67 -15.27
CA GLY A 568 -11.91 -2.82 -15.28
C GLY A 568 -13.29 -2.49 -15.85
N LEU A 569 -13.83 -1.31 -15.54
CA LEU A 569 -15.09 -0.81 -16.10
C LEU A 569 -15.01 -0.66 -17.62
N LEU A 570 -13.91 -0.12 -18.13
CA LEU A 570 -13.67 0.01 -19.56
C LEU A 570 -13.48 -1.36 -20.24
N ALA A 571 -12.80 -2.30 -19.59
CA ALA A 571 -12.65 -3.67 -20.10
C ALA A 571 -14.01 -4.39 -20.25
N ILE A 572 -14.96 -4.16 -19.34
CA ILE A 572 -16.34 -4.65 -19.47
C ILE A 572 -17.01 -4.06 -20.71
N VAL A 573 -16.85 -2.75 -20.94
CA VAL A 573 -17.42 -2.06 -22.11
C VAL A 573 -16.82 -2.59 -23.41
N ASP A 574 -15.51 -2.77 -23.46
CA ASP A 574 -14.82 -3.32 -24.64
C ASP A 574 -15.30 -4.75 -24.94
N LYS A 575 -15.51 -5.57 -23.91
CA LYS A 575 -16.08 -6.91 -24.06
C LYS A 575 -17.52 -6.87 -24.58
N ILE A 576 -18.36 -5.96 -24.10
CA ILE A 576 -19.73 -5.75 -24.61
C ILE A 576 -19.70 -5.39 -26.10
N LYS A 577 -18.84 -4.42 -26.48
CA LYS A 577 -18.70 -4.01 -27.88
C LYS A 577 -18.20 -5.15 -28.77
N LEU A 578 -17.25 -5.95 -28.28
CA LEU A 578 -16.76 -7.12 -28.99
C LEU A 578 -17.84 -8.18 -29.21
N LEU A 579 -18.69 -8.43 -28.20
CA LEU A 579 -19.80 -9.38 -28.28
C LEU A 579 -20.97 -8.92 -29.16
N ALA A 580 -21.05 -7.62 -29.44
CA ALA A 580 -22.10 -7.02 -30.27
C ALA A 580 -21.74 -6.90 -31.76
N GLN A 581 -20.49 -7.20 -32.15
CA GLN A 581 -20.03 -7.31 -33.54
C GLN A 581 -20.62 -8.55 -34.21
#